data_AF-A0A9J6GVE8-F1
#
_entry.id   AF-A0A9J6GVE8-F1
#
_cell.length_a   1.000
_cell.length_b   1.000
_cell.length_c   1.000
_cell.angle_alpha   90.00
_cell.angle_beta   90.00
_cell.angle_gamma   90.00
#
_symmetry.space_group_name_H-M   'P 1'
#
loop_
_entity.id
_entity.type
_entity.pdbx_description
1 polymer ?
#
loop_
_entity_poly.entity_id
_entity_poly.type
_entity_poly.pdbx_seq_one_letter_code
_entity_poly.pdbx_strand_id
1 'polypeptide(L)'
;MHPLPQINLIWAPAHAGLEGNEAAHDWACECTNQDPVDRPVSPDLHCHPVLTYSDILHYYRETRQQYPNPSRQFTRQQTTTLRLIQTNTYPHPKLFSRIYPETYTDQCPRCKIDKATLPHIIWACPKAPPTFIKSHHDWETALRSNDPEIQLRLVRLALDAPAPVARPHEGTGGVGASGARGTWPFSHGSLR
;
A
#
# COMPACT_ATOMS: atom_id res chain seq x y z
N MET A 1 -29.09 16.89 -10.03
CA MET A 1 -28.35 15.80 -9.35
C MET A 1 -29.22 14.56 -9.41
N HIS A 2 -28.84 13.55 -10.19
CA HIS A 2 -29.58 12.29 -10.21
C HIS A 2 -29.13 11.44 -9.03
N PRO A 3 -30.05 10.91 -8.20
CA PRO A 3 -29.68 9.97 -7.15
C PRO A 3 -29.05 8.74 -7.78
N LEU A 4 -27.94 8.27 -7.22
CA LEU A 4 -27.30 7.04 -7.68
C LEU A 4 -28.25 5.86 -7.43
N PRO A 5 -28.27 4.86 -8.33
CA PRO A 5 -29.09 3.68 -8.15
C PRO A 5 -28.67 2.94 -6.87
N GLN A 6 -29.66 2.45 -6.12
CA GLN A 6 -29.43 1.59 -4.96
C GLN A 6 -28.94 0.22 -5.43
N ILE A 7 -27.78 -0.21 -4.92
CA ILE A 7 -27.16 -1.51 -5.25
C ILE A 7 -27.27 -2.43 -4.04
N ASN A 8 -27.79 -3.64 -4.24
CA ASN A 8 -27.82 -4.69 -3.22
C ASN A 8 -26.73 -5.73 -3.51
N LEU A 9 -25.93 -6.06 -2.50
CA LEU A 9 -24.91 -7.10 -2.57
C LEU A 9 -25.46 -8.42 -2.02
N ILE A 10 -25.34 -9.49 -2.79
CA ILE A 10 -25.75 -10.85 -2.41
C ILE A 10 -24.52 -11.75 -2.47
N TRP A 11 -24.23 -12.47 -1.38
CA TRP A 11 -23.17 -13.47 -1.35
C TRP A 11 -23.75 -14.84 -1.68
N ALA A 12 -23.23 -15.45 -2.75
CA ALA A 12 -23.59 -16.79 -3.18
C ALA A 12 -22.40 -17.75 -3.01
N PRO A 13 -22.61 -18.98 -2.52
CA PRO A 13 -21.57 -20.00 -2.53
C PRO A 13 -21.19 -20.39 -3.97
N ALA A 14 -19.93 -20.77 -4.17
CA ALA A 14 -19.44 -21.23 -5.46
C ALA A 14 -20.13 -22.54 -5.88
N HIS A 15 -20.37 -22.70 -7.19
CA HIS A 15 -20.94 -23.92 -7.79
C HIS A 15 -22.27 -24.39 -7.16
N ALA A 16 -23.11 -23.44 -6.77
CA ALA A 16 -24.39 -23.71 -6.13
C ALA A 16 -25.57 -23.88 -7.11
N GLY A 17 -25.33 -24.03 -8.42
CA GLY A 17 -26.40 -24.10 -9.42
C GLY A 17 -27.05 -22.76 -9.75
N LEU A 18 -26.44 -21.64 -9.34
CA LEU A 18 -26.97 -20.31 -9.62
C LEU A 18 -26.48 -19.85 -10.99
N GLU A 19 -27.38 -19.86 -11.96
CA GLU A 19 -27.11 -19.57 -13.37
C GLU A 19 -26.23 -18.33 -13.58
N GLY A 20 -26.56 -17.20 -12.92
CA GLY A 20 -25.77 -15.98 -13.05
C GLY A 20 -24.34 -16.08 -12.47
N ASN A 21 -24.14 -16.89 -11.41
CA ASN A 21 -22.83 -17.12 -10.81
C ASN A 21 -21.99 -18.08 -11.67
N GLU A 22 -22.63 -19.11 -12.24
CA GLU A 22 -21.98 -20.08 -13.12
C GLU A 22 -21.60 -19.45 -14.46
N ALA A 23 -22.50 -18.68 -15.07
CA ALA A 23 -22.19 -17.88 -16.24
C ALA A 23 -21.03 -16.91 -15.95
N ALA A 24 -21.06 -16.16 -14.86
CA ALA A 24 -19.95 -15.28 -14.50
C ALA A 24 -18.62 -16.03 -14.32
N HIS A 25 -18.65 -17.25 -13.78
CA HIS A 25 -17.48 -18.12 -13.65
C HIS A 25 -16.94 -18.56 -15.02
N ASP A 26 -17.81 -19.05 -15.91
CA ASP A 26 -17.43 -19.49 -17.25
C ASP A 26 -16.82 -18.35 -18.06
N TRP A 27 -17.44 -17.16 -18.02
CA TRP A 27 -16.90 -15.96 -18.65
C TRP A 27 -15.53 -15.57 -18.09
N ALA A 28 -15.35 -15.62 -16.76
CA ALA A 28 -14.06 -15.30 -16.14
C ALA A 28 -12.97 -16.31 -16.55
N CYS A 29 -13.31 -17.60 -16.62
CA CYS A 29 -12.42 -18.66 -17.09
C CYS A 29 -12.07 -18.45 -18.56
N GLU A 30 -13.04 -18.17 -19.42
CA GLU A 30 -12.83 -17.87 -20.84
C GLU A 30 -11.89 -16.66 -21.01
N CYS A 31 -12.14 -15.55 -20.30
CA CYS A 31 -11.27 -14.38 -20.35
C CYS A 31 -9.85 -14.67 -19.86
N THR A 32 -9.69 -15.49 -18.81
CA THR A 32 -8.35 -15.91 -18.33
C THR A 32 -7.61 -16.76 -19.37
N ASN A 33 -8.34 -17.60 -20.11
CA ASN A 33 -7.78 -18.46 -21.14
C ASN A 33 -7.52 -17.71 -22.46
N GLN A 34 -8.17 -16.56 -22.67
CA GLN A 34 -8.02 -15.69 -23.84
C GLN A 34 -6.92 -14.64 -23.69
N ASP A 35 -6.20 -14.59 -22.56
CA ASP A 35 -5.08 -13.65 -22.39
C ASP A 35 -4.13 -13.78 -23.59
N PRO A 36 -3.82 -12.68 -24.31
CA PRO A 36 -3.13 -12.77 -25.58
C PRO A 36 -1.74 -13.36 -25.38
N VAL A 37 -1.45 -14.38 -26.19
CA VAL A 37 -0.12 -14.94 -26.43
C VAL A 37 0.89 -13.87 -26.90
N ASP A 38 0.41 -12.67 -27.26
CA ASP A 38 1.18 -11.49 -27.65
C ASP A 38 1.73 -10.67 -26.46
N ARG A 39 2.19 -11.33 -25.40
CA ARG A 39 3.22 -10.70 -24.58
C ARG A 39 4.49 -10.71 -25.45
N PRO A 40 5.08 -9.55 -25.82
CA PRO A 40 6.31 -9.56 -26.59
C PRO A 40 7.34 -10.35 -25.79
N VAL A 41 7.69 -11.54 -26.30
CA VAL A 41 8.81 -12.30 -25.80
C VAL A 41 10.01 -11.44 -26.11
N SER A 42 10.54 -10.76 -25.08
CA SER A 42 11.82 -10.06 -25.21
C SER A 42 12.82 -11.05 -25.83
N PRO A 43 13.46 -10.72 -26.97
CA PRO A 43 14.30 -11.67 -27.70
C PRO A 43 15.56 -12.12 -26.95
N ASP A 44 15.82 -11.55 -25.77
CA ASP A 44 16.92 -11.91 -24.88
C ASP A 44 16.58 -12.98 -23.82
N LEU A 45 15.35 -13.51 -23.77
CA LEU A 45 15.06 -14.65 -22.91
C LEU A 45 15.58 -15.93 -23.58
N HIS A 46 16.84 -16.27 -23.32
CA HIS A 46 17.33 -17.64 -23.49
C HIS A 46 16.42 -18.58 -22.68
N CYS A 47 15.43 -19.13 -23.36
CA CYS A 47 14.45 -20.07 -22.83
C CYS A 47 15.16 -21.41 -22.65
N HIS A 48 15.92 -21.54 -21.56
CA HIS A 48 16.07 -22.87 -20.98
C HIS A 48 14.67 -23.28 -20.56
N PRO A 49 14.11 -24.37 -21.11
CA PRO A 49 12.81 -24.83 -20.68
C PRO A 49 12.89 -25.05 -19.17
N VAL A 50 11.97 -24.39 -18.46
CA VAL A 50 11.89 -24.44 -17.02
C VAL A 50 11.22 -25.78 -16.68
N LEU A 51 12.04 -26.85 -16.61
CA LEU A 51 11.54 -28.23 -16.63
C LEU A 51 11.14 -28.75 -15.25
N THR A 52 11.69 -28.17 -14.17
CA THR A 52 11.36 -28.60 -12.81
C THR A 52 10.24 -27.75 -12.22
N TYR A 53 9.41 -28.37 -11.38
CA TYR A 53 8.33 -27.67 -10.68
C TYR A 53 8.84 -26.45 -9.88
N SER A 54 10.00 -26.56 -9.22
CA SER A 54 10.59 -25.45 -8.47
C SER A 54 10.96 -24.27 -9.36
N ASP A 55 11.50 -24.54 -10.55
CA ASP A 55 11.92 -23.49 -11.46
C ASP A 55 10.69 -22.81 -12.08
N ILE A 56 9.60 -23.56 -12.35
CA ILE A 56 8.33 -23.01 -12.85
C ILE A 56 7.76 -22.03 -11.83
N LEU A 57 7.73 -22.43 -10.56
CA LEU A 57 7.29 -21.53 -9.48
C LEU A 57 8.21 -20.32 -9.33
N HIS A 58 9.51 -20.49 -9.48
CA HIS A 58 10.46 -19.38 -9.42
C HIS A 58 10.20 -18.37 -10.54
N TYR A 59 10.07 -18.85 -11.77
CA TYR A 59 9.72 -18.04 -12.94
C TYR A 59 8.43 -17.25 -12.71
N TYR A 60 7.36 -17.89 -12.24
CA TYR A 60 6.11 -17.18 -11.95
C TYR A 60 6.22 -16.19 -10.78
N ARG A 61 7.07 -16.45 -9.79
CA ARG A 61 7.32 -15.50 -8.69
C ARG A 61 8.06 -14.27 -9.18
N GLU A 62 9.14 -14.46 -9.93
CA GLU A 62 9.95 -13.36 -10.46
C GLU A 62 9.18 -12.49 -11.45
N THR A 63 8.42 -13.12 -12.34
CA THR A 63 7.59 -12.39 -13.33
C THR A 63 6.47 -11.56 -12.69
N ARG A 64 5.95 -11.98 -11.53
CA ARG A 64 4.96 -11.23 -10.75
C ARG A 64 5.59 -10.26 -9.76
N GLN A 65 6.91 -10.32 -9.57
CA GLN A 65 7.60 -9.50 -8.59
C GLN A 65 7.74 -8.06 -9.10
N GLN A 66 6.76 -7.22 -8.77
CA GLN A 66 6.77 -5.81 -9.12
C GLN A 66 7.78 -4.99 -8.29
N TYR A 67 8.00 -5.39 -7.04
CA TYR A 67 8.85 -4.69 -6.09
C TYR A 67 10.00 -5.58 -5.62
N PRO A 68 11.21 -5.02 -5.48
CA PRO A 68 12.39 -5.75 -5.05
C PRO A 68 12.20 -6.35 -3.66
N ASN A 69 12.95 -7.41 -3.36
CA ASN A 69 12.96 -7.96 -2.02
C ASN A 69 13.73 -7.02 -1.08
N PRO A 70 13.30 -6.89 0.19
CA PRO A 70 14.07 -6.19 1.20
C PRO A 70 15.49 -6.76 1.29
N SER A 71 16.47 -5.89 1.52
CA SER A 71 17.83 -6.34 1.82
C SER A 71 17.87 -7.31 3.00
N ARG A 72 18.73 -8.33 2.90
CA ARG A 72 18.89 -9.37 3.95
C ARG A 72 19.35 -8.80 5.29
N GLN A 73 19.93 -7.60 5.30
CA GLN A 73 20.43 -6.92 6.49
C GLN A 73 19.32 -6.17 7.25
N PHE A 74 18.10 -6.11 6.70
CA PHE A 74 17.01 -5.35 7.31
C PHE A 74 16.41 -6.09 8.49
N THR A 75 16.06 -5.34 9.53
CA THR A 75 15.25 -5.87 10.61
C THR A 75 13.84 -6.23 10.10
N ARG A 76 13.12 -7.07 10.83
CA ARG A 76 11.73 -7.41 10.52
C ARG A 76 10.85 -6.16 10.39
N GLN A 77 11.07 -5.17 11.25
CA GLN A 77 10.34 -3.90 11.23
C GLN A 77 10.63 -3.12 9.95
N GLN A 78 11.91 -2.96 9.58
CA GLN A 78 12.29 -2.25 8.36
C GLN A 78 11.72 -2.93 7.10
N THR A 79 11.80 -4.25 7.04
CA THR A 79 11.20 -5.07 5.98
C THR A 79 9.69 -4.85 5.90
N THR A 80 8.99 -4.84 7.04
CA THR A 80 7.54 -4.61 7.08
C THR A 80 7.20 -3.20 6.61
N THR A 81 7.89 -2.19 7.13
CA THR A 81 7.71 -0.80 6.73
C THR A 81 7.93 -0.62 5.23
N LEU A 82 8.99 -1.20 4.66
CA LEU A 82 9.25 -1.14 3.22
C LEU A 82 8.08 -1.73 2.41
N ARG A 83 7.58 -2.89 2.80
CA ARG A 83 6.43 -3.54 2.12
C ARG A 83 5.15 -2.72 2.21
N LEU A 84 4.88 -2.09 3.36
CA LEU A 84 3.73 -1.22 3.54
C LEU A 84 3.83 0.03 2.66
N ILE A 85 5.03 0.59 2.50
CA ILE A 85 5.25 1.73 1.60
C ILE A 85 5.05 1.31 0.14
N GLN A 86 5.68 0.21 -0.28
CA GLN A 86 5.62 -0.31 -1.65
C GLN A 86 4.18 -0.61 -2.09
N THR A 87 3.36 -1.14 -1.18
CA THR A 87 1.95 -1.49 -1.46
C THR A 87 0.97 -0.35 -1.17
N ASN A 88 1.45 0.84 -0.81
CA ASN A 88 0.63 2.00 -0.45
C ASN A 88 -0.37 1.72 0.70
N THR A 89 0.03 0.88 1.65
CA THR A 89 -0.77 0.47 2.82
C THR A 89 -0.19 0.99 4.15
N TYR A 90 0.93 1.73 4.08
CA TYR A 90 1.51 2.35 5.27
C TYR A 90 0.52 3.33 5.92
N PRO A 91 0.38 3.34 7.26
CA PRO A 91 -0.55 4.23 7.95
C PRO A 91 -0.35 5.71 7.61
N HIS A 92 -1.37 6.35 7.03
CA HIS A 92 -1.36 7.78 6.73
C HIS A 92 -2.77 8.40 6.91
N PRO A 93 -2.89 9.73 7.13
CA PRO A 93 -4.16 10.32 7.56
C PRO A 93 -5.30 10.14 6.56
N LYS A 94 -5.04 10.23 5.25
CA LYS A 94 -6.07 9.93 4.22
C LYS A 94 -6.58 8.47 4.26
N LEU A 95 -5.75 7.50 4.64
CA LEU A 95 -6.18 6.11 4.79
C LEU A 95 -7.08 5.97 6.02
N PHE A 96 -6.66 6.56 7.14
CA PHE A 96 -7.38 6.48 8.41
C PHE A 96 -8.70 7.25 8.40
N SER A 97 -8.76 8.42 7.78
CA SER A 97 -10.02 9.18 7.62
C SER A 97 -11.04 8.44 6.75
N ARG A 98 -10.59 7.55 5.86
CA ARG A 98 -11.49 6.70 5.07
C ARG A 98 -12.07 5.56 5.90
N ILE A 99 -11.33 5.04 6.87
CA ILE A 99 -11.76 3.93 7.74
C ILE A 99 -12.57 4.46 8.93
N TYR A 100 -12.13 5.58 9.52
CA TYR A 100 -12.66 6.20 10.72
C TYR A 100 -12.84 7.72 10.52
N PRO A 101 -13.84 8.14 9.71
CA PRO A 101 -14.02 9.54 9.32
C PRO A 101 -14.30 10.48 10.49
N GLU A 102 -14.99 9.99 11.52
CA GLU A 102 -15.33 10.77 12.73
C GLU A 102 -14.12 10.98 13.65
N THR A 103 -13.14 10.08 13.60
CA THR A 103 -11.99 10.10 14.51
C THR A 103 -10.78 10.79 13.90
N TYR A 104 -10.55 10.68 12.59
CA TYR A 104 -9.33 11.19 11.96
C TYR A 104 -9.61 12.25 10.90
N THR A 105 -8.67 13.18 10.73
CA THR A 105 -8.68 14.14 9.62
C THR A 105 -7.91 13.57 8.44
N ASP A 106 -8.32 13.94 7.21
CA ASP A 106 -7.56 13.63 5.99
C ASP A 106 -6.46 14.66 5.70
N GLN A 107 -6.37 15.72 6.50
CA GLN A 107 -5.43 16.83 6.32
C GLN A 107 -4.03 16.47 6.79
N CYS A 108 -3.03 17.01 6.09
CA CYS A 108 -1.63 16.83 6.46
C CYS A 108 -1.30 17.54 7.80
N PRO A 109 -0.70 16.85 8.79
CA PRO A 109 -0.32 17.47 10.06
C PRO A 109 0.73 18.59 9.91
N ARG A 110 1.54 18.56 8.84
CA ARG A 110 2.56 19.58 8.55
C ARG A 110 1.97 20.80 7.84
N CYS A 111 1.43 20.62 6.63
CA CYS A 111 0.98 21.75 5.83
C CYS A 111 -0.43 22.23 6.19
N LYS A 112 -1.30 21.34 6.68
CA LYS A 112 -2.74 21.57 6.95
C LYS A 112 -3.57 22.05 5.75
N ILE A 113 -3.06 21.87 4.52
CA ILE A 113 -3.69 22.34 3.29
C ILE A 113 -4.15 21.14 2.46
N ASP A 114 -3.21 20.28 2.10
CA ASP A 114 -3.49 19.15 1.23
C ASP A 114 -3.93 17.90 1.99
N LYS A 115 -4.55 16.97 1.24
CA LYS A 115 -4.84 15.63 1.70
C LYS A 115 -3.55 14.86 1.95
N ALA A 116 -3.43 14.28 3.13
CA ALA A 116 -2.27 13.53 3.58
C ALA A 116 -2.24 12.11 2.98
N THR A 117 -2.02 12.04 1.66
CA THR A 117 -1.66 10.81 0.96
C THR A 117 -0.29 10.31 1.43
N LEU A 118 0.00 9.03 1.23
CA LEU A 118 1.31 8.46 1.53
C LEU A 118 2.49 9.26 0.92
N PRO A 119 2.53 9.55 -0.40
CA PRO A 119 3.63 10.33 -0.97
C PRO A 119 3.70 11.76 -0.38
N HIS A 120 2.57 12.37 -0.03
CA HIS A 120 2.54 13.70 0.58
C HIS A 120 3.21 13.71 1.96
N ILE A 121 2.90 12.75 2.84
CA ILE A 121 3.50 12.72 4.18
C ILE A 121 4.98 12.31 4.16
N ILE A 122 5.42 11.56 3.16
CA ILE A 122 6.80 11.08 3.04
C ILE A 122 7.71 12.14 2.40
N TRP A 123 7.35 12.70 1.25
CA TRP A 123 8.26 13.57 0.49
C TRP A 123 7.60 14.79 -0.17
N ALA A 124 6.34 14.71 -0.61
CA ALA A 124 5.73 15.75 -1.46
C ALA A 124 5.14 16.94 -0.67
N CYS A 125 5.15 16.91 0.67
CA CYS A 125 4.64 18.01 1.47
C CYS A 125 5.57 19.24 1.38
N PRO A 126 5.04 20.45 1.08
CA PRO A 126 5.86 21.65 0.91
C PRO A 126 6.55 22.12 2.20
N LYS A 127 6.01 21.72 3.36
CA LYS A 127 6.61 21.99 4.70
C LYS A 127 7.45 20.84 5.23
N ALA A 128 7.74 19.82 4.41
CA ALA A 128 8.62 18.72 4.81
C ALA A 128 10.10 19.12 4.67
N PRO A 129 11.01 18.50 5.45
CA PRO A 129 12.44 18.65 5.21
C PRO A 129 12.81 18.16 3.80
N PRO A 130 13.89 18.71 3.20
CA PRO A 130 14.35 18.28 1.89
C PRO A 130 14.71 16.80 1.92
N THR A 131 14.25 16.06 0.90
CA THR A 131 14.55 14.64 0.72
C THR A 131 15.28 14.41 -0.61
N PHE A 132 15.70 13.18 -0.88
CA PHE A 132 16.27 12.82 -2.18
C PHE A 132 15.22 12.63 -3.27
N ILE A 133 13.93 12.57 -2.90
CA ILE A 133 12.81 12.35 -3.81
C ILE A 133 12.23 13.72 -4.13
N LYS A 134 12.34 14.13 -5.41
CA LYS A 134 11.91 15.46 -5.86
C LYS A 134 10.68 15.38 -6.76
N SER A 135 10.47 14.23 -7.39
CA SER A 135 9.39 14.00 -8.34
C SER A 135 8.68 12.67 -8.10
N HIS A 136 7.50 12.51 -8.72
CA HIS A 136 6.78 11.23 -8.70
C HIS A 136 7.58 10.10 -9.38
N HIS A 137 8.36 10.44 -10.42
CA HIS A 137 9.23 9.48 -11.07
C HIS A 137 10.35 8.99 -10.13
N ASP A 138 10.97 9.89 -9.36
CA ASP A 138 11.97 9.51 -8.35
C ASP A 138 11.36 8.61 -7.28
N TRP A 139 10.10 8.89 -6.89
CA TRP A 139 9.36 8.08 -5.93
C TRP A 139 9.18 6.65 -6.43
N GLU A 140 8.64 6.48 -7.64
CA GLU A 140 8.44 5.15 -8.24
C GLU A 140 9.76 4.41 -8.44
N THR A 141 10.80 5.12 -8.86
CA THR A 141 12.15 4.56 -9.04
C THR A 141 12.73 4.08 -7.71
N ALA A 142 12.59 4.88 -6.65
CA ALA A 142 13.05 4.51 -5.32
C ALA A 142 12.31 3.26 -4.79
N LEU A 143 10.99 3.15 -4.99
CA LEU A 143 10.20 1.98 -4.58
C LEU A 143 10.65 0.68 -5.26
N ARG A 144 11.16 0.78 -6.49
CA ARG A 144 11.62 -0.35 -7.32
C ARG A 144 13.12 -0.62 -7.20
N SER A 145 13.85 0.17 -6.41
CA SER A 145 15.31 0.03 -6.29
C SER A 145 15.72 -1.19 -5.47
N ASN A 146 16.63 -2.00 -6.04
CA ASN A 146 17.32 -3.09 -5.34
C ASN A 146 18.46 -2.59 -4.43
N ASP A 147 18.80 -1.30 -4.46
CA ASP A 147 19.87 -0.74 -3.65
C ASP A 147 19.47 -0.70 -2.16
N PRO A 148 20.20 -1.39 -1.26
CA PRO A 148 19.89 -1.40 0.17
C PRO A 148 19.92 0.00 0.80
N GLU A 149 20.75 0.91 0.31
CA GLU A 149 20.84 2.27 0.84
C GLU A 149 19.55 3.06 0.52
N ILE A 150 19.09 3.00 -0.73
CA ILE A 150 17.85 3.65 -1.16
C ILE A 150 16.65 3.09 -0.39
N GLN A 151 16.56 1.76 -0.24
CA GLN A 151 15.51 1.12 0.54
C GLN A 151 15.52 1.59 2.00
N LEU A 152 16.70 1.73 2.62
CA LEU A 152 16.81 2.16 4.01
C LEU A 152 16.42 3.63 4.18
N ARG A 153 16.81 4.49 3.22
CA ARG A 153 16.41 5.91 3.21
C ARG A 153 14.91 6.07 3.08
N LEU A 154 14.24 5.26 2.25
CA LEU A 154 12.77 5.23 2.16
C LEU A 154 12.12 4.85 3.49
N VAL A 155 12.62 3.78 4.13
CA VAL A 155 12.12 3.33 5.43
C VAL A 155 12.27 4.44 6.48
N ARG A 156 13.42 5.11 6.53
CA ARG A 156 13.65 6.26 7.43
C ARG A 156 12.66 7.39 7.19
N LEU A 157 12.46 7.80 5.93
CA LEU A 157 11.50 8.86 5.61
C LEU A 157 10.07 8.51 6.05
N ALA A 158 9.67 7.25 5.95
CA ALA A 158 8.35 6.82 6.42
C ALA A 158 8.26 6.80 7.95
N LEU A 159 9.30 6.36 8.65
CA LEU A 159 9.34 6.40 10.13
C LEU A 159 9.33 7.84 10.67
N ASP A 160 9.93 8.77 9.95
CA ASP A 160 9.95 10.21 10.28
C ASP A 160 8.69 10.95 9.78
N ALA A 161 7.78 10.26 9.07
CA ALA A 161 6.55 10.83 8.56
C ALA A 161 5.56 11.13 9.70
N PRO A 162 4.77 12.21 9.59
CA PRO A 162 3.82 12.59 10.61
C PRO A 162 2.71 11.56 10.64
N ALA A 163 2.35 11.17 11.85
CA ALA A 163 1.36 10.16 12.04
C ALA A 163 -0.08 10.76 12.10
N PRO A 164 -1.13 10.02 11.68
CA PRO A 164 -2.51 10.51 11.67
C PRO A 164 -3.04 11.11 12.98
N VAL A 165 -3.34 12.40 12.94
CA VAL A 165 -3.86 13.11 14.12
C VAL A 165 -5.38 12.89 14.22
N ALA A 166 -5.83 12.52 15.42
CA ALA A 166 -7.26 12.44 15.72
C ALA A 166 -7.90 13.84 15.73
N ARG A 167 -9.16 13.93 15.34
CA ARG A 167 -9.96 15.16 15.44
C ARG A 167 -10.06 15.57 16.92
N PRO A 168 -9.97 16.87 17.23
CA PRO A 168 -10.33 17.34 18.55
C PRO A 168 -11.82 17.04 18.79
N HIS A 169 -12.13 16.37 19.90
CA HIS A 169 -13.51 16.11 20.29
C HIS A 169 -14.13 17.44 20.77
N GLU A 170 -14.98 18.05 19.96
CA GLU A 170 -15.80 19.19 20.37
C GLU A 170 -16.92 18.70 21.28
N GLY A 171 -16.58 18.44 22.54
CA GLY A 171 -17.50 18.14 23.62
C GLY A 171 -17.40 19.21 24.70
N THR A 172 -18.46 20.00 24.82
CA THR A 172 -18.78 20.93 25.92
C THR A 172 -18.43 20.37 27.30
N GLY A 173 -17.66 21.16 28.06
CA GLY A 173 -17.71 21.26 29.53
C GLY A 173 -17.63 19.98 30.36
N GLY A 174 -16.48 19.77 31.02
CA GLY A 174 -16.47 19.17 32.35
C GLY A 174 -15.68 17.86 32.51
N VAL A 175 -14.57 17.99 33.24
CA VAL A 175 -13.94 16.99 34.11
C VAL A 175 -13.19 15.83 33.43
N GLY A 176 -11.88 16.00 33.34
CA GLY A 176 -10.87 14.97 33.59
C GLY A 176 -10.96 13.67 32.79
N ALA A 177 -10.40 13.67 31.58
CA ALA A 177 -10.03 12.42 30.92
C ALA A 177 -8.55 12.48 30.50
N SER A 178 -7.75 11.70 31.21
CA SER A 178 -6.34 11.44 30.96
C SER A 178 -6.11 11.14 29.48
N GLY A 179 -5.21 11.90 28.85
CA GLY A 179 -4.89 11.78 27.44
C GLY A 179 -4.44 10.37 27.11
N ALA A 180 -5.33 9.60 26.47
CA ALA A 180 -4.97 8.40 25.74
C ALA A 180 -4.10 8.82 24.56
N ARG A 181 -2.79 8.96 24.82
CA ARG A 181 -1.77 8.86 23.77
C ARG A 181 -1.92 7.46 23.20
N GLY A 182 -2.73 7.33 22.15
CA GLY A 182 -2.71 6.16 21.28
C GLY A 182 -1.30 6.07 20.72
N THR A 183 -0.47 5.24 21.34
CA THR A 183 0.83 4.88 20.82
C THR A 183 0.58 4.29 19.44
N TRP A 184 1.13 4.93 18.42
CA TRP A 184 1.20 4.35 17.11
C TRP A 184 1.78 2.95 17.24
N PRO A 185 1.21 1.94 16.56
CA PRO A 185 1.75 0.58 16.61
C PRO A 185 3.20 0.49 16.08
N PHE A 186 3.75 1.59 15.55
CA PHE A 186 5.11 1.69 15.02
C PHE A 186 5.98 2.79 15.66
N SER A 187 5.46 3.56 16.63
CA SER A 187 6.27 4.56 17.33
C SER A 187 6.89 3.97 18.59
N HIS A 188 8.21 3.77 18.53
CA HIS A 188 9.13 3.56 19.64
C HIS A 188 8.76 2.50 20.69
N GLY A 189 9.12 1.25 20.39
CA GLY A 189 9.48 0.25 21.40
C GLY A 189 10.98 -0.01 21.32
N SER A 190 11.79 0.76 22.04
CA SER A 190 13.17 0.38 22.34
C SER A 190 13.12 -0.80 23.30
N LEU A 191 13.25 -2.03 22.79
CA LEU A 191 13.47 -3.20 23.62
C LEU A 191 14.98 -3.38 23.74
N ARG A 192 15.45 -3.08 24.95
CA ARG A 192 16.74 -3.52 25.50
C ARG A 192 16.81 -5.04 25.52
#